data_AF-A0A4Q5KM35-F1
#
_entry.id   AF-A0A4Q5KM35-F1
#
_cell.length_a   1.000
_cell.length_b   1.000
_cell.length_c   1.000
_cell.angle_alpha   90.00
_cell.angle_beta   90.00
_cell.angle_gamma   90.00
#
_symmetry.space_group_name_H-M   'P 1'
#
loop_
_entity.id
_entity.type
_entity.pdbx_description
1 polymer ?
#
loop_
_entity_poly.entity_id
_entity_poly.type
_entity_poly.pdbx_seq_one_letter_code
_entity_poly.pdbx_strand_id
1 'polypeptide(L)'
;MNDRNLKSKQRGIFSIEFAIVGICFSLLLAFSGDVIIKLSIKGKLDRLSYSLVNVLKERTQLYGMDYQLTSEEVDSLNKIAKNSLSRTFGNFDSNKYGMLVEELSFSEVDAPNPVISEGRGGETCHVGKSIGQLKELTVLSVRGRTMPLYRVALCYESDNWFGGLVDKSYTTVMSDSIVIGR
;
A
#
# COMPACT_ATOMS: atom_id res chain seq x y z
N MET A 1 -37.75 27.92 57.80
CA MET A 1 -37.67 27.99 56.32
C MET A 1 -36.69 29.09 55.94
N ASN A 2 -35.55 28.75 55.35
CA ASN A 2 -34.85 29.66 54.44
C ASN A 2 -33.80 28.88 53.64
N ASP A 3 -34.24 28.26 52.55
CA ASP A 3 -33.36 27.69 51.52
C ASP A 3 -32.72 28.83 50.73
N ARG A 4 -31.51 29.22 51.13
CA ARG A 4 -30.67 30.16 50.37
C ARG A 4 -29.64 29.41 49.54
N ASN A 5 -30.04 29.16 48.29
CA ASN A 5 -29.26 29.37 47.08
C ASN A 5 -28.03 28.45 46.82
N LEU A 6 -28.29 27.23 46.34
CA LEU A 6 -27.29 26.32 45.76
C LEU A 6 -26.88 26.66 44.30
N LYS A 7 -27.47 27.69 43.66
CA LYS A 7 -27.24 27.99 42.22
C LYS A 7 -25.87 28.58 41.88
N SER A 8 -25.09 29.03 42.87
CA SER A 8 -23.81 29.71 42.60
C SER A 8 -22.63 28.75 42.38
N LYS A 9 -22.73 27.46 42.78
CA LYS A 9 -21.62 26.50 42.71
C LYS A 9 -21.48 25.76 41.35
N GLN A 10 -22.47 25.89 40.45
CA GLN A 10 -22.51 25.13 39.19
C GLN A 10 -21.82 25.80 37.99
N ARG A 11 -21.42 27.09 38.07
CA ARG A 11 -20.87 27.82 36.91
C ARG A 11 -19.48 27.34 36.46
N GLY A 12 -18.67 26.77 37.36
CA GLY A 12 -17.34 26.24 37.01
C GLY A 12 -17.37 24.81 36.44
N ILE A 13 -18.35 24.01 36.84
CA ILE A 13 -18.45 22.59 36.45
C ILE A 13 -18.69 22.44 34.95
N PHE A 14 -19.55 23.30 34.37
CA PHE A 14 -19.80 23.31 32.93
C PHE A 14 -18.56 23.61 32.09
N SER A 15 -17.69 24.54 32.54
CA SER A 15 -16.45 24.86 31.83
C SER A 15 -15.44 23.72 31.89
N ILE A 16 -15.38 22.99 33.00
CA ILE A 16 -14.50 21.83 33.17
C ILE A 16 -14.98 20.68 32.29
N GLU A 17 -16.28 20.40 32.29
CA GLU A 17 -16.88 19.36 31.46
C GLU A 17 -16.70 19.65 29.96
N PHE A 18 -16.92 20.91 29.54
CA PHE A 18 -16.67 21.34 28.18
C PHE A 18 -15.20 21.20 27.78
N ALA A 19 -14.26 21.52 28.67
CA ALA A 19 -12.83 21.35 28.41
C ALA A 19 -12.46 19.87 28.20
N ILE A 20 -13.00 18.97 29.03
CA ILE A 20 -12.76 17.52 28.89
C ILE A 20 -13.33 17.00 27.56
N VAL A 21 -14.58 17.37 27.22
CA VAL A 21 -15.20 16.97 25.95
C VAL A 21 -14.43 17.54 24.76
N GLY A 22 -13.96 18.80 24.85
CA GLY A 22 -13.15 19.44 23.82
C GLY A 22 -11.86 18.69 23.56
N ILE A 23 -11.12 18.32 24.61
CA ILE A 23 -9.88 17.53 24.49
C ILE A 23 -10.17 16.18 23.84
N CYS A 24 -11.18 15.46 24.31
CA CYS A 24 -11.59 14.18 23.74
C CYS A 24 -11.94 14.31 22.25
N PHE A 25 -12.68 15.36 21.88
CA PHE A 25 -13.06 15.61 20.50
C PHE A 25 -11.86 15.96 19.60
N SER A 26 -10.92 16.78 20.10
CA SER A 26 -9.67 17.06 19.39
C SER A 26 -8.84 15.81 19.12
N LEU A 27 -8.75 14.89 20.09
CA LEU A 27 -8.08 13.60 19.91
C LEU A 27 -8.75 12.75 18.83
N LEU A 28 -10.09 12.70 18.82
CA LEU A 28 -10.84 11.97 17.79
C LEU A 28 -10.62 12.54 16.39
N LEU A 29 -10.56 13.87 16.26
CA LEU A 29 -10.28 14.53 14.98
C LEU A 29 -8.86 14.26 14.50
N ALA A 30 -7.86 14.35 15.38
CA ALA A 30 -6.47 14.05 15.04
C ALA A 30 -6.30 12.59 14.59
N PHE A 31 -6.91 11.65 15.32
CA PHE A 31 -6.92 10.23 14.94
C PHE A 31 -7.61 10.00 13.59
N SER A 32 -8.79 10.60 13.39
CA SER A 32 -9.53 10.47 12.13
C SER A 32 -8.74 11.02 10.94
N GLY A 33 -8.07 12.17 11.11
CA GLY A 33 -7.22 12.75 10.09
C GLY A 33 -6.06 11.84 9.68
N ASP A 34 -5.34 11.28 10.65
CA ASP A 34 -4.24 10.35 10.42
C ASP A 34 -4.71 9.09 9.66
N VAL A 35 -5.84 8.52 10.06
CA VAL A 35 -6.45 7.36 9.38
C VAL A 35 -6.86 7.69 7.95
N ILE A 36 -7.50 8.84 7.72
CA ILE A 36 -7.95 9.27 6.39
C ILE A 36 -6.75 9.44 5.45
N ILE A 37 -5.65 10.05 5.92
CA ILE A 37 -4.43 10.23 5.13
C ILE A 37 -3.84 8.87 4.73
N LYS A 38 -3.66 7.96 5.70
CA LYS A 38 -3.11 6.62 5.45
C LYS A 38 -4.00 5.80 4.52
N LEU A 39 -5.32 5.87 4.68
CA LEU A 39 -6.27 5.19 3.79
C LEU A 39 -6.23 5.77 2.37
N SER A 40 -6.10 7.08 2.23
CA SER A 40 -5.94 7.75 0.94
C SER A 40 -4.66 7.33 0.23
N ILE A 41 -3.54 7.28 0.96
CA ILE A 41 -2.26 6.76 0.44
C ILE A 41 -2.44 5.31 -0.01
N LYS A 42 -3.01 4.44 0.85
CA LYS A 42 -3.27 3.04 0.53
C LYS A 42 -4.10 2.89 -0.75
N GLY A 43 -5.19 3.65 -0.89
CA GLY A 43 -6.04 3.60 -2.08
C GLY A 43 -5.34 4.05 -3.36
N LYS A 44 -4.40 4.99 -3.28
CA LYS A 44 -3.56 5.39 -4.43
C LYS A 44 -2.57 4.29 -4.80
N LEU A 45 -1.91 3.69 -3.81
CA LEU A 45 -0.99 2.58 -4.02
C LEU A 45 -1.72 1.35 -4.60
N ASP A 46 -2.91 1.03 -4.11
CA ASP A 46 -3.72 -0.10 -4.59
C ASP A 46 -4.10 0.04 -6.07
N ARG A 47 -4.67 1.20 -6.45
CA ARG A 47 -5.02 1.50 -7.84
C ARG A 47 -3.80 1.43 -8.76
N LEU A 48 -2.66 1.96 -8.31
CA LEU A 48 -1.44 1.98 -9.11
C LEU A 48 -0.84 0.57 -9.23
N SER A 49 -0.77 -0.18 -8.14
CA SER A 49 -0.30 -1.57 -8.10
C SER A 49 -1.10 -2.44 -9.06
N TYR A 50 -2.43 -2.35 -9.02
CA TYR A 50 -3.33 -3.07 -9.92
C TYR A 50 -3.14 -2.64 -11.39
N SER A 51 -2.92 -1.34 -11.64
CA SER A 51 -2.65 -0.86 -12.99
C SER A 51 -1.30 -1.37 -13.53
N LEU A 52 -0.24 -1.35 -12.71
CA LEU A 52 1.10 -1.76 -13.11
C LEU A 52 1.19 -3.27 -13.36
N VAL A 53 0.57 -4.08 -12.50
CA VAL A 53 0.57 -5.54 -12.68
C VAL A 53 -0.18 -5.94 -13.96
N ASN A 54 -1.22 -5.19 -14.36
CA ASN A 54 -1.90 -5.40 -15.64
C ASN A 54 -1.06 -4.98 -16.85
N VAL A 55 -0.31 -3.88 -16.75
CA VAL A 55 0.66 -3.50 -17.81
C VAL A 55 1.73 -4.59 -17.95
N LEU A 56 2.25 -5.09 -16.82
CA LEU A 56 3.22 -6.18 -16.79
C LEU A 56 2.65 -7.47 -17.40
N LYS A 57 1.38 -7.79 -17.14
CA LYS A 57 0.70 -8.94 -17.74
C LYS A 57 0.57 -8.85 -19.26
N GLU A 58 0.18 -7.69 -19.79
CA GLU A 58 -0.14 -7.53 -21.21
C GLU A 58 1.09 -7.28 -22.10
N ARG A 59 2.28 -7.06 -21.51
CA ARG A 59 3.53 -6.80 -22.25
C ARG A 59 3.88 -7.88 -23.27
N THR A 60 3.57 -9.14 -22.97
CA THR A 60 3.90 -10.29 -23.84
C THR A 60 3.15 -10.22 -25.16
N GLN A 61 1.99 -9.56 -25.20
CA GLN A 61 1.23 -9.29 -26.43
C GLN A 61 1.78 -8.07 -27.20
N LEU A 62 2.32 -7.07 -26.49
CA LEU A 62 2.76 -5.81 -27.07
C LEU A 62 4.20 -5.85 -27.61
N TYR A 63 5.09 -6.62 -26.98
CA TYR A 63 6.54 -6.55 -27.23
C TYR A 63 7.18 -7.85 -27.73
N GLY A 64 6.41 -8.94 -27.82
CA GLY A 64 6.85 -10.21 -28.40
C GLY A 64 7.67 -11.08 -27.45
N MET A 65 7.14 -12.28 -27.18
CA MET A 65 7.76 -13.59 -26.83
C MET A 65 8.94 -13.71 -25.83
N ASP A 66 9.48 -12.66 -25.22
CA ASP A 66 10.35 -12.83 -24.05
C ASP A 66 9.49 -12.92 -22.79
N TYR A 67 9.44 -14.13 -22.23
CA TYR A 67 8.55 -14.50 -21.14
C TYR A 67 9.08 -14.14 -19.76
N GLN A 68 10.35 -13.73 -19.65
CA GLN A 68 10.99 -13.44 -18.37
C GLN A 68 11.09 -11.93 -18.11
N LEU A 69 10.78 -11.54 -16.89
CA LEU A 69 10.97 -10.18 -16.39
C LEU A 69 12.44 -9.77 -16.43
N THR A 70 12.70 -8.67 -17.11
CA THR A 70 14.02 -8.03 -17.16
C THR A 70 14.09 -6.83 -16.21
N SER A 71 15.29 -6.54 -15.74
CA SER A 71 15.55 -5.37 -14.89
C SER A 71 15.16 -4.04 -15.57
N GLU A 72 15.29 -3.93 -16.89
CA GLU A 72 14.93 -2.72 -17.65
C GLU A 72 13.43 -2.46 -17.66
N GLU A 73 12.61 -3.52 -17.68
CA GLU A 73 11.16 -3.42 -17.60
C GLU A 73 10.72 -3.00 -16.20
N VAL A 74 11.38 -3.53 -15.16
CA VAL A 74 11.18 -3.09 -13.78
C VAL A 74 11.54 -1.60 -13.62
N ASP A 75 12.62 -1.14 -14.24
CA ASP A 75 12.98 0.28 -14.27
C ASP A 75 11.94 1.15 -14.98
N SER A 76 11.36 0.63 -16.07
CA SER A 76 10.30 1.32 -16.80
C SER A 76 9.01 1.40 -15.99
N LEU A 77 8.61 0.31 -15.33
CA LEU A 77 7.48 0.28 -14.39
C LEU A 77 7.72 1.25 -13.23
N ASN A 78 8.94 1.31 -12.69
CA ASN A 78 9.31 2.23 -11.61
C ASN A 78 9.17 3.70 -12.04
N LYS A 79 9.59 4.04 -13.26
CA LYS A 79 9.41 5.40 -13.82
C LYS A 79 7.94 5.74 -13.96
N ILE A 80 7.11 4.82 -14.47
CA ILE A 80 5.65 5.02 -14.59
C ILE A 80 5.05 5.23 -13.21
N ALA A 81 5.43 4.39 -12.23
CA ALA A 81 4.95 4.46 -10.87
C ALA A 81 5.28 5.81 -10.20
N LYS A 82 6.57 6.21 -10.22
CA LYS A 82 7.02 7.51 -9.68
C LYS A 82 6.30 8.69 -10.32
N ASN A 83 6.16 8.69 -11.66
CA ASN A 83 5.45 9.75 -12.36
C ASN A 83 3.96 9.79 -12.00
N SER A 84 3.32 8.62 -11.82
CA SER A 84 1.92 8.54 -11.40
C SER A 84 1.72 9.05 -9.98
N LEU A 85 2.58 8.63 -9.05
CA LEU A 85 2.54 9.07 -7.66
C LEU A 85 2.86 10.56 -7.55
N SER A 86 3.85 11.08 -8.28
CA SER A 86 4.17 12.51 -8.30
C SER A 86 3.02 13.39 -8.77
N ARG A 87 2.10 12.88 -9.60
CA ARG A 87 0.89 13.62 -10.01
C ARG A 87 -0.27 13.48 -9.01
N THR A 88 -0.30 12.39 -8.26
CA THR A 88 -1.43 12.04 -7.39
C THR A 88 -1.18 12.43 -5.94
N PHE A 89 0.08 12.55 -5.53
CA PHE A 89 0.52 13.02 -4.22
C PHE A 89 0.83 14.51 -4.34
N GLY A 90 0.37 15.31 -3.37
CA GLY A 90 0.72 16.74 -3.34
C GLY A 90 2.21 16.97 -3.08
N ASN A 91 2.81 16.14 -2.21
CA ASN A 91 4.23 16.14 -1.87
C ASN A 91 4.76 14.70 -1.95
N PHE A 92 5.08 14.24 -3.17
CA PHE A 92 5.74 12.95 -3.35
C PHE A 92 7.22 13.05 -3.02
N ASP A 93 7.71 12.17 -2.14
CA ASP A 93 9.12 11.97 -1.87
C ASP A 93 9.55 10.60 -2.40
N SER A 94 10.49 10.58 -3.33
CA SER A 94 11.00 9.33 -3.91
C SER A 94 11.80 8.48 -2.92
N ASN A 95 12.32 9.08 -1.84
CA ASN A 95 13.08 8.36 -0.83
C ASN A 95 12.17 7.53 0.07
N LYS A 96 10.96 8.03 0.36
CA LYS A 96 9.93 7.34 1.14
C LYS A 96 9.19 6.26 0.35
N TYR A 97 9.53 6.07 -0.92
CA TYR A 97 8.83 5.18 -1.84
C TYR A 97 9.63 3.91 -2.11
N GLY A 98 8.91 2.79 -2.20
CA GLY A 98 9.44 1.50 -2.64
C GLY A 98 8.50 0.79 -3.59
N MET A 99 9.07 -0.09 -4.41
CA MET A 99 8.39 -1.02 -5.29
C MET A 99 9.09 -2.37 -5.26
N LEU A 100 8.31 -3.43 -5.28
CA LEU A 100 8.75 -4.80 -5.45
C LEU A 100 7.96 -5.41 -6.61
N VAL A 101 8.66 -5.99 -7.57
CA VAL A 101 8.06 -6.74 -8.67
C VAL A 101 8.53 -8.18 -8.57
N GLU A 102 7.60 -9.12 -8.58
CA GLU A 102 7.93 -10.55 -8.57
C GLU A 102 7.29 -11.28 -9.76
N GLU A 103 8.01 -12.27 -10.28
CA GLU A 103 7.52 -13.20 -11.29
C GLU A 103 7.74 -14.64 -10.84
N LEU A 104 6.72 -15.46 -11.04
CA LEU A 104 6.80 -16.92 -11.00
C LEU A 104 6.40 -17.47 -12.36
N SER A 105 7.38 -17.91 -13.16
CA SER A 105 7.16 -18.61 -14.42
C SER A 105 7.32 -20.12 -14.26
N PHE A 106 6.93 -20.88 -15.28
CA PHE A 106 6.95 -22.34 -15.27
C PHE A 106 7.61 -22.87 -16.54
N SER A 107 8.55 -23.80 -16.42
CA SER A 107 9.17 -24.47 -17.56
C SER A 107 8.29 -25.60 -18.11
N GLU A 108 7.60 -26.30 -17.22
CA GLU A 108 6.68 -27.41 -17.52
C GLU A 108 5.42 -27.34 -16.65
N VAL A 109 4.48 -28.25 -16.87
CA VAL A 109 3.29 -28.39 -16.01
C VAL A 109 3.74 -28.66 -14.57
N ASP A 110 3.30 -27.81 -13.64
CA ASP A 110 3.67 -27.87 -12.21
C ASP A 110 5.18 -27.79 -11.88
N ALA A 111 6.03 -27.36 -12.83
CA ALA A 111 7.46 -27.14 -12.62
C ALA A 111 7.78 -25.63 -12.58
N PRO A 112 7.80 -24.99 -11.40
CA PRO A 112 8.10 -23.57 -11.28
C PRO A 112 9.58 -23.29 -11.53
N ASN A 113 9.86 -22.22 -12.28
CA ASN A 113 11.18 -21.61 -12.40
C ASN A 113 11.56 -20.88 -11.09
N PRO A 114 12.84 -20.52 -10.92
CA PRO A 114 13.25 -19.64 -9.83
C PRO A 114 12.44 -18.34 -9.83
N VAL A 115 12.02 -17.93 -8.64
CA VAL A 115 11.31 -16.65 -8.46
C VAL A 115 12.24 -15.51 -8.85
N ILE A 116 11.77 -14.65 -9.76
CA ILE A 116 12.41 -13.37 -10.03
C ILE A 116 11.78 -12.36 -9.08
N SER A 117 12.61 -11.62 -8.34
CA SER A 117 12.17 -10.65 -7.35
C SER A 117 13.07 -9.43 -7.42
N GLU A 118 12.51 -8.30 -7.83
CA GLU A 118 13.24 -7.07 -8.08
C GLU A 118 12.63 -5.89 -7.32
N GLY A 119 13.43 -5.28 -6.45
CA GLY A 119 13.07 -4.08 -5.71
C GLY A 119 13.58 -2.80 -6.38
N ARG A 120 12.86 -1.68 -6.23
CA ARG A 120 13.27 -0.32 -6.60
C ARG A 120 12.74 0.70 -5.58
N GLY A 121 13.44 1.83 -5.45
CA GLY A 121 13.03 2.92 -4.55
C GLY A 121 14.04 3.15 -3.43
N GLY A 122 13.70 4.07 -2.52
CA GLY A 122 14.46 4.31 -1.29
C GLY A 122 14.03 3.37 -0.16
N GLU A 123 12.78 2.91 -0.18
CA GLU A 123 12.21 1.98 0.79
C GLU A 123 12.09 0.55 0.24
N THR A 124 12.18 -0.44 1.14
CA THR A 124 11.99 -1.86 0.80
C THR A 124 10.59 -2.33 1.17
N CYS A 125 9.83 -2.83 0.20
CA CYS A 125 8.49 -3.35 0.46
C CYS A 125 8.55 -4.79 0.97
N HIS A 126 7.89 -5.07 2.10
CA HIS A 126 7.85 -6.39 2.72
C HIS A 126 6.52 -7.08 2.48
N VAL A 127 6.49 -8.06 1.57
CA VAL A 127 5.32 -8.90 1.32
C VAL A 127 5.28 -10.10 2.28
N GLY A 128 4.10 -10.44 2.80
CA GLY A 128 3.97 -11.46 3.84
C GLY A 128 4.25 -12.90 3.37
N LYS A 129 3.96 -13.21 2.10
CA LYS A 129 4.23 -14.51 1.46
C LYS A 129 4.95 -14.26 0.15
N SER A 130 6.03 -14.97 -0.12
CA SER A 130 6.70 -14.94 -1.43
C SER A 130 5.75 -15.46 -2.52
N ILE A 131 5.88 -14.93 -3.75
CA ILE A 131 5.08 -15.38 -4.89
C ILE A 131 5.21 -16.90 -5.15
N GLY A 132 6.36 -17.52 -4.82
CA GLY A 132 6.55 -18.96 -4.97
C GLY A 132 5.63 -19.81 -4.07
N GLN A 133 5.20 -19.26 -2.93
CA GLN A 133 4.22 -19.91 -2.03
C GLN A 133 2.78 -19.80 -2.55
N LEU A 134 2.57 -19.04 -3.63
CA LEU A 134 1.27 -18.79 -4.22
C LEU A 134 1.08 -19.54 -5.54
N LYS A 135 1.89 -20.57 -5.81
CA LYS A 135 1.79 -21.40 -7.01
C LYS A 135 0.38 -21.94 -7.26
N GLU A 136 -0.40 -22.21 -6.22
CA GLU A 136 -1.78 -22.72 -6.30
C GLU A 136 -2.76 -21.72 -6.94
N LEU A 137 -2.39 -20.45 -7.05
CA LEU A 137 -3.19 -19.43 -7.73
C LEU A 137 -3.04 -19.47 -9.26
N THR A 138 -2.11 -20.27 -9.79
CA THR A 138 -1.97 -20.43 -11.24
C THR A 138 -3.00 -21.40 -11.82
N VAL A 139 -3.17 -21.34 -13.14
CA VAL A 139 -4.06 -22.22 -13.91
C VAL A 139 -3.35 -22.79 -15.13
N LEU A 140 -3.84 -23.94 -15.59
CA LEU A 140 -3.43 -24.53 -16.86
C LEU A 140 -4.19 -23.87 -18.01
N SER A 141 -3.46 -23.39 -18.99
CA SER A 141 -4.03 -22.91 -20.25
C SER A 141 -4.56 -24.09 -21.10
N VAL A 142 -5.46 -23.79 -22.02
CA VAL A 142 -6.00 -24.76 -23.00
C VAL A 142 -4.91 -25.44 -23.84
N ARG A 143 -3.73 -24.82 -23.94
CA ARG A 143 -2.56 -25.34 -24.67
C ARG A 143 -1.65 -26.22 -23.81
N GLY A 144 -2.07 -26.57 -22.59
CA GLY A 144 -1.31 -27.43 -21.69
C GLY A 144 -0.09 -26.75 -21.06
N ARG A 145 -0.10 -25.42 -20.93
CA ARG A 145 0.97 -24.64 -20.27
C ARG A 145 0.45 -24.00 -18.99
N THR A 146 1.21 -24.09 -17.91
CA THR A 146 0.95 -23.35 -16.67
C THR A 146 1.18 -21.85 -16.88
N MET A 147 0.23 -21.03 -16.46
CA MET A 147 0.35 -19.58 -16.62
C MET A 147 1.32 -18.98 -15.60
N PRO A 148 2.12 -17.96 -15.94
CA PRO A 148 2.98 -17.31 -14.95
C PRO A 148 2.14 -16.48 -13.98
N LEU A 149 2.67 -16.23 -12.79
CA LEU A 149 2.12 -15.26 -11.83
C LEU A 149 3.01 -14.03 -11.79
N TYR A 150 2.39 -12.87 -11.74
CA TYR A 150 3.08 -11.60 -11.56
C TYR A 150 2.55 -10.92 -10.31
N ARG A 151 3.45 -10.30 -9.55
CA ARG A 151 3.10 -9.41 -8.44
C ARG A 151 3.79 -8.07 -8.63
N VAL A 152 3.05 -7.01 -8.37
CA VAL A 152 3.62 -5.69 -8.09
C VAL A 152 3.18 -5.31 -6.69
N ALA A 153 4.12 -4.86 -5.86
CA ALA A 153 3.85 -4.30 -4.55
C ALA A 153 4.47 -2.91 -4.47
N LEU A 154 3.73 -1.97 -3.88
CA LEU A 154 4.16 -0.60 -3.69
C LEU A 154 4.05 -0.27 -2.21
N CYS A 155 5.06 0.43 -1.70
CA CYS A 155 5.08 0.91 -0.33
C CYS A 155 5.47 2.39 -0.30
N TYR A 156 4.93 3.08 0.69
CA TYR A 156 5.23 4.48 0.94
C TYR A 156 5.27 4.76 2.43
N GLU A 157 6.31 5.44 2.88
CA GLU A 157 6.41 5.90 4.25
C GLU A 157 5.61 7.21 4.43
N SER A 158 4.63 7.18 5.32
CA SER A 158 3.80 8.33 5.67
C SER A 158 4.19 8.88 7.04
N ASP A 159 4.01 10.20 7.20
CA ASP A 159 4.22 10.84 8.48
C ASP A 159 3.19 10.32 9.51
N ASN A 160 3.60 10.25 10.77
CA ASN A 160 2.83 9.60 11.83
C ASN A 160 2.32 10.61 12.84
N TRP A 161 1.23 11.28 12.50
CA TRP A 161 0.70 12.39 13.30
C TRP A 161 0.11 11.88 14.61
N PHE A 162 -0.59 10.74 14.58
CA PHE A 162 -1.14 10.13 15.79
C PHE A 162 -0.11 9.30 16.58
N GLY A 163 0.80 8.59 15.91
CA GLY A 163 1.75 7.75 16.62
C GLY A 163 2.82 8.53 17.40
N GLY A 164 3.06 9.81 17.08
CA GLY A 164 3.83 10.71 17.94
C GLY A 164 3.18 11.00 19.30
N LEU A 165 1.86 10.83 19.42
CA LEU A 165 1.11 10.97 20.68
C LEU A 165 1.07 9.67 21.50
N VAL A 166 1.30 8.50 20.87
CA VAL A 166 1.12 7.16 21.48
C VAL A 166 2.40 6.30 21.41
N ASP A 167 3.53 6.88 21.01
CA ASP A 167 4.85 6.24 20.90
C ASP A 167 4.84 4.93 20.09
N LYS A 168 4.13 4.93 18.96
CA LYS A 168 4.05 3.77 18.04
C LYS A 168 4.37 4.19 16.61
N SER A 169 5.32 3.51 15.95
CA SER A 169 5.71 3.76 14.57
C SER A 169 4.94 2.88 13.57
N TYR A 170 3.76 3.34 13.16
CA TYR A 170 3.05 2.78 12.00
C TYR A 170 3.18 3.77 10.82
N THR A 171 4.36 3.80 10.20
CA THR A 171 4.70 4.80 9.17
C THR A 171 4.49 4.26 7.76
N THR A 172 4.84 3.00 7.51
CA THR A 172 4.78 2.40 6.17
C THR A 172 3.37 1.94 5.79
N VAL A 173 2.87 2.44 4.67
CA VAL A 173 1.65 1.98 4.01
C VAL A 173 2.05 1.15 2.79
N MET A 174 1.45 -0.02 2.63
CA MET A 174 1.75 -0.94 1.52
C MET A 174 0.47 -1.44 0.84
N SER A 175 0.57 -1.68 -0.46
CA SER A 175 -0.43 -2.41 -1.25
C SER A 175 0.26 -3.32 -2.25
N ASP A 176 -0.26 -4.53 -2.43
CA ASP A 176 0.22 -5.46 -3.45
C ASP A 176 -0.94 -5.99 -4.30
N SER A 177 -0.62 -6.34 -5.55
CA SER A 177 -1.57 -6.90 -6.50
C SER A 177 -0.92 -8.05 -7.24
N ILE A 178 -1.67 -9.12 -7.42
CA ILE A 178 -1.22 -10.36 -8.05
C ILE A 178 -2.15 -10.66 -9.21
N VAL A 179 -1.58 -11.05 -10.34
CA VAL A 179 -2.35 -11.43 -11.52
C VAL A 179 -1.74 -12.66 -12.18
N ILE A 180 -2.63 -13.47 -12.76
CA ILE A 180 -2.24 -14.55 -13.65
C ILE A 180 -1.90 -13.95 -15.03
N GLY A 181 -0.75 -14.35 -15.57
CA GLY A 181 -0.32 -14.04 -16.91
C GLY A 181 -1.20 -14.65 -18.00
N ARG A 182 -0.84 -14.40 -19.25
CA ARG A 182 -1.52 -14.95 -20.43
C ARG A 182 -0.56 -15.79 -21.27
#